data_AF-A0A383CDM9-F1
#
_entry.id   AF-A0A383CDM9-F1
#
_cell.length_a   1.000
_cell.length_b   1.000
_cell.length_c   1.000
_cell.angle_alpha   90.00
_cell.angle_beta   90.00
_cell.angle_gamma   90.00
#
_symmetry.space_group_name_H-M   'P 1'
#
loop_
_entity.id
_entity.type
_entity.pdbx_description
1 polymer ?
#
loop_
_entity_poly.entity_id
_entity_poly.type
_entity_poly.pdbx_seq_one_letter_code
_entity_poly.pdbx_strand_id
1 'polypeptide(L)'
;MKLSKITRRDFINGTLMVTGASVLPSTATSQAVLDKLDPLYYPPSLTGLRGSHPGSNIHAHARAWTKKSEWGPTAKLNESYDLVVVGGGINGLSAAYFYQQKHGK
;
A
#
# COMPACT_ATOMS: atom_id res chain seq x y z
N MET A 1 12.26 -11.33 -45.06
CA MET A 1 12.09 -10.95 -43.64
C MET A 1 13.47 -10.87 -43.00
N LYS A 2 13.94 -9.68 -42.61
CA LYS A 2 15.29 -9.49 -42.05
C LYS A 2 15.24 -9.88 -40.56
N LEU A 3 15.98 -10.90 -40.14
CA LEU A 3 16.10 -11.25 -38.72
C LEU A 3 16.81 -10.11 -37.98
N SER A 4 16.16 -9.50 -37.00
CA SER A 4 16.79 -8.52 -36.13
C SER A 4 17.86 -9.19 -35.29
N LYS A 5 19.08 -8.63 -35.27
CA LYS A 5 20.20 -9.17 -34.50
C LYS A 5 19.90 -9.01 -33.01
N ILE A 6 19.77 -10.13 -32.29
CA ILE A 6 19.59 -10.14 -30.84
C ILE A 6 20.87 -9.60 -30.19
N THR A 7 20.75 -8.54 -29.38
CA THR A 7 21.91 -8.00 -28.66
C THR A 7 22.15 -8.79 -27.37
N ARG A 8 23.37 -8.69 -26.81
CA ARG A 8 23.69 -9.29 -25.50
C ARG A 8 22.69 -8.85 -24.41
N ARG A 9 22.24 -7.60 -24.46
CA ARG A 9 21.26 -7.06 -23.50
C ARG A 9 19.90 -7.72 -23.66
N ASP A 10 19.44 -7.94 -24.89
CA ASP A 10 18.15 -8.57 -25.14
C ASP A 10 18.15 -10.03 -24.65
N PHE A 11 19.26 -10.74 -24.84
CA PHE A 11 19.42 -12.11 -24.34
C PHE A 11 19.42 -12.18 -22.81
N ILE A 12 20.19 -11.31 -22.14
CA ILE A 12 20.26 -11.27 -20.67
C ILE A 12 18.90 -10.90 -20.08
N ASN A 13 18.26 -9.85 -20.60
CA ASN A 13 16.94 -9.41 -20.11
C ASN A 13 15.87 -10.48 -20.36
N GLY A 14 15.87 -11.10 -21.53
CA GLY A 14 14.94 -12.19 -21.86
C GLY A 14 15.09 -13.39 -20.93
N THR A 15 16.33 -13.79 -20.66
CA THR A 15 16.62 -14.91 -19.74
C THR A 15 16.20 -14.57 -18.30
N LEU A 16 16.47 -13.35 -17.83
CA LEU A 16 16.06 -12.89 -16.49
C LEU A 16 14.55 -12.95 -16.31
N MET A 17 13.78 -12.51 -17.32
CA MET A 17 12.32 -12.52 -17.28
C MET A 17 11.76 -13.94 -17.21
N VAL A 18 12.32 -14.87 -17.99
CA VAL A 18 11.88 -16.28 -17.98
C VAL A 18 12.22 -16.96 -16.65
N THR A 19 13.45 -16.78 -16.15
CA THR A 19 13.85 -17.36 -14.86
C THR A 19 13.05 -16.76 -13.70
N GLY A 20 12.86 -15.44 -13.69
CA GLY A 20 12.03 -14.75 -12.69
C GLY A 20 10.58 -15.24 -12.69
N ALA A 21 9.99 -15.48 -13.86
CA ALA A 21 8.63 -16.04 -13.96
C ALA A 21 8.56 -17.50 -13.47
N SER A 22 9.61 -18.30 -13.66
CA SER A 22 9.62 -19.71 -13.25
C SER A 22 9.68 -19.93 -11.73
N VAL A 23 10.23 -18.98 -10.98
CA VAL A 23 10.32 -19.04 -9.51
C VAL A 23 9.12 -18.39 -8.81
N LEU A 24 8.27 -17.69 -9.56
CA LEU A 24 7.03 -17.14 -9.02
C LEU A 24 5.97 -18.26 -8.96
N PRO A 25 5.36 -18.53 -7.78
CA PRO A 25 4.27 -19.47 -7.69
C PRO A 25 3.10 -18.99 -8.58
N SER A 26 2.72 -19.77 -9.59
CA SER A 26 1.62 -19.45 -10.52
C SER A 26 0.24 -19.34 -9.86
N THR A 27 0.14 -19.68 -8.57
CA THR A 27 -1.10 -19.79 -7.80
C THR A 27 -1.12 -18.90 -6.55
N ALA A 28 -0.12 -18.07 -6.30
CA ALA A 28 -0.10 -17.15 -5.16
C ALA A 28 -1.02 -15.94 -5.41
N THR A 29 -2.31 -16.18 -5.56
CA THR A 29 -3.32 -15.13 -5.53
C THR A 29 -3.61 -14.80 -4.07
N SER A 30 -3.26 -13.60 -3.63
CA SER A 30 -3.56 -13.10 -2.27
C SER A 30 -5.07 -13.17 -1.94
N GLN A 31 -5.91 -13.31 -2.96
CA GLN A 31 -7.36 -13.43 -2.87
C GLN A 31 -7.82 -14.67 -2.08
N ALA A 32 -7.21 -15.84 -2.29
CA ALA A 32 -7.63 -17.08 -1.64
C ALA A 32 -7.35 -17.11 -0.12
N VAL A 33 -6.37 -16.32 0.32
CA VAL A 33 -6.06 -16.13 1.74
C VAL A 33 -7.05 -15.15 2.36
N LEU A 34 -7.39 -14.07 1.66
CA LEU A 34 -8.31 -13.04 2.16
C LEU A 34 -9.75 -13.58 2.35
N ASP A 35 -10.21 -14.50 1.49
CA ASP A 35 -11.56 -15.07 1.57
C ASP A 35 -11.77 -16.00 2.80
N LYS A 36 -10.69 -16.45 3.45
CA LYS A 36 -10.74 -17.32 4.65
C LYS A 36 -10.56 -16.58 5.97
N LEU A 37 -10.28 -15.29 5.95
CA LEU A 37 -10.08 -14.51 7.17
C LEU A 37 -11.42 -13.91 7.60
N ASP A 38 -11.75 -14.06 8.88
CA ASP A 38 -12.82 -13.29 9.51
C ASP A 38 -12.56 -11.80 9.25
N PRO A 39 -13.54 -11.02 8.76
CA PRO A 39 -13.40 -9.57 8.62
C PRO A 39 -12.92 -8.87 9.91
N LEU A 40 -13.24 -9.41 11.09
CA LEU A 40 -12.74 -8.94 12.38
C LEU A 40 -11.26 -9.28 12.62
N TYR A 41 -10.73 -10.33 11.98
CA TYR A 41 -9.33 -10.74 12.04
C TYR A 41 -8.40 -9.89 11.16
N TYR A 42 -8.95 -9.20 10.16
CA TYR A 42 -8.20 -8.23 9.34
C TYR A 42 -8.82 -6.84 9.48
N PRO A 43 -8.48 -6.08 10.54
CA PRO A 43 -8.99 -4.74 10.79
C PRO A 43 -8.95 -3.77 9.59
N PRO A 44 -7.96 -3.82 8.66
CA PRO A 44 -7.98 -3.00 7.44
C PRO A 44 -9.15 -3.28 6.49
N SER A 45 -9.85 -4.41 6.65
CA SER A 45 -11.04 -4.73 5.87
C SER A 45 -12.25 -3.85 6.24
N LEU A 46 -12.28 -3.28 7.46
CA LEU A 46 -13.44 -2.61 8.06
C LEU A 46 -13.63 -1.15 7.65
N THR A 47 -12.56 -0.44 7.24
CA THR A 47 -12.62 1.03 7.03
C THR A 47 -12.20 1.50 5.64
N GLY A 48 -11.93 0.59 4.70
CA GLY A 48 -11.50 0.97 3.36
C GLY A 48 -10.11 1.58 3.28
N LEU A 49 -9.36 1.65 4.40
CA LEU A 49 -7.96 2.06 4.47
C LEU A 49 -7.01 0.95 3.96
N ARG A 50 -7.36 0.39 2.82
CA ARG A 50 -6.55 -0.59 2.07
C ARG A 50 -5.58 0.23 1.22
N GLY A 51 -4.34 -0.23 1.00
CA GLY A 51 -3.31 0.56 0.30
C GLY A 51 -3.72 1.16 -1.05
N SER A 52 -3.42 0.47 -2.15
CA SER A 52 -3.84 0.93 -3.49
C SER A 52 -5.18 0.30 -3.86
N HIS A 53 -6.20 1.12 -4.09
CA HIS A 53 -7.50 0.70 -4.60
C HIS A 53 -8.07 1.78 -5.53
N PRO A 54 -9.07 1.46 -6.38
CA PRO A 54 -9.77 2.49 -7.15
C PRO A 54 -10.32 3.58 -6.21
N GLY A 55 -9.85 4.81 -6.39
CA GLY A 55 -10.22 5.96 -5.56
C GLY A 55 -9.21 6.40 -4.51
N SER A 56 -8.16 5.60 -4.20
CA SER A 56 -7.16 5.96 -3.18
C SER A 56 -6.35 7.22 -3.51
N ASN A 57 -6.35 7.64 -4.78
CA ASN A 57 -5.64 8.79 -5.30
C ASN A 57 -6.53 10.03 -5.54
N ILE A 58 -7.85 9.96 -5.35
CA ILE A 58 -8.78 11.07 -5.68
C ILE A 58 -8.42 12.35 -4.93
N HIS A 59 -8.15 12.25 -3.63
CA HIS A 59 -7.82 13.41 -2.78
C HIS A 59 -6.45 13.99 -3.13
N ALA A 60 -5.46 13.14 -3.39
CA ALA A 60 -4.13 13.55 -3.81
C ALA A 60 -4.15 14.26 -5.17
N HIS A 61 -4.86 13.70 -6.16
CA HIS A 61 -5.04 14.31 -7.46
C HIS A 61 -5.81 15.63 -7.40
N ALA A 62 -6.89 15.71 -6.61
CA ALA A 62 -7.61 16.97 -6.42
C ALA A 62 -6.69 18.06 -5.83
N ARG A 63 -5.85 17.73 -4.84
CA ARG A 63 -4.85 18.69 -4.34
C ARG A 63 -3.84 19.09 -5.43
N ALA A 64 -3.30 18.12 -6.19
CA ALA A 64 -2.27 18.38 -7.18
C ALA A 64 -2.78 19.18 -8.40
N TRP A 65 -3.97 18.84 -8.92
CA TRP A 65 -4.50 19.43 -10.15
C TRP A 65 -5.36 20.66 -9.91
N THR A 66 -6.13 20.71 -8.82
CA THR A 66 -7.07 21.82 -8.57
C THR A 66 -6.66 22.72 -7.42
N LYS A 67 -5.50 22.44 -6.78
CA LYS A 67 -5.01 23.15 -5.59
C LYS A 67 -6.01 23.14 -4.43
N LYS A 68 -6.89 22.13 -4.38
CA LYS A 68 -7.87 22.00 -3.31
C LYS A 68 -7.19 21.92 -1.93
N SER A 69 -7.50 22.86 -1.06
CA SER A 69 -7.00 22.92 0.33
C SER A 69 -8.04 22.49 1.36
N GLU A 70 -9.32 22.70 1.08
CA GLU A 70 -10.44 22.48 2.00
C GLU A 70 -11.06 21.08 1.84
N TRP A 71 -11.27 20.38 2.95
CA TRP A 71 -11.78 18.99 2.98
C TRP A 71 -13.04 18.81 3.83
N GLY A 72 -13.72 19.92 4.14
CA GLY A 72 -14.90 19.95 5.00
C GLY A 72 -14.61 20.64 6.34
N PRO A 73 -15.66 20.85 7.16
CA PRO A 73 -15.51 21.46 8.47
C PRO A 73 -14.66 20.59 9.39
N THR A 74 -13.76 21.23 10.15
CA THR A 74 -12.98 20.56 11.19
C THR A 74 -13.61 20.81 12.55
N ALA A 75 -13.65 19.77 13.39
CA ALA A 75 -14.03 19.92 14.79
C ALA A 75 -12.79 20.27 15.61
N LYS A 76 -12.89 21.30 16.45
CA LYS A 76 -11.90 21.50 17.52
C LYS A 76 -12.22 20.54 18.65
N LEU A 77 -11.32 19.59 18.87
CA LEU A 77 -11.37 18.69 20.02
C LEU A 77 -10.62 19.35 21.18
N ASN A 78 -11.15 19.27 22.40
CA ASN A 78 -10.47 19.71 23.62
C ASN A 78 -9.52 18.62 24.15
N GLU A 79 -8.83 17.95 23.23
CA GLU A 79 -7.97 16.79 23.51
C GLU A 79 -6.56 17.11 23.01
N SER A 80 -5.56 16.66 23.77
CA SER A 80 -4.17 16.74 23.37
C SER A 80 -3.64 15.33 23.18
N TYR A 81 -2.99 15.10 22.06
CA TYR A 81 -2.41 13.81 21.69
C TYR A 81 -0.90 13.96 21.57
N ASP A 82 -0.15 13.12 22.28
CA ASP A 82 1.33 13.14 22.19
C ASP A 82 1.83 12.53 20.87
N LEU A 83 1.00 11.70 20.21
CA LEU A 83 1.23 11.14 18.89
C LEU A 83 -0.09 10.96 18.11
N VAL A 84 -0.10 11.39 16.84
CA VAL A 84 -1.15 11.07 15.88
C VAL A 84 -0.54 10.28 14.72
N VAL A 85 -1.06 9.07 14.47
CA VAL A 85 -0.63 8.22 13.35
C VAL A 85 -1.72 8.18 12.28
N VAL A 86 -1.40 8.70 11.09
CA VAL A 86 -2.32 8.71 9.95
C VAL A 86 -2.00 7.52 9.04
N GLY A 87 -2.80 6.45 9.16
CA GLY A 87 -2.72 5.25 8.32
C GLY A 87 -2.38 3.98 9.11
N GLY A 88 -3.28 2.99 9.08
CA GLY A 88 -3.17 1.72 9.81
C GLY A 88 -2.41 0.60 9.10
N GLY A 89 -1.42 0.94 8.27
CA GLY A 89 -0.55 -0.05 7.61
C GLY A 89 0.56 -0.56 8.52
N ILE A 90 1.39 -1.49 8.03
CA ILE A 90 2.52 -2.05 8.81
C ILE A 90 3.44 -0.96 9.36
N ASN A 91 3.73 0.08 8.57
CA ASN A 91 4.57 1.20 9.00
C ASN A 91 3.89 2.06 10.07
N GLY A 92 2.56 2.27 9.97
CA GLY A 92 1.81 3.05 10.96
C GLY A 92 1.68 2.31 12.29
N LEU A 93 1.36 1.02 12.25
CA LEU A 93 1.34 0.16 13.44
C LEU A 93 2.73 0.05 14.08
N SER A 94 3.78 -0.06 13.26
CA SER A 94 5.15 -0.04 13.76
C SER A 94 5.49 1.29 14.43
N ALA A 95 5.10 2.42 13.84
CA ALA A 95 5.31 3.74 14.44
C ALA A 95 4.61 3.88 15.79
N ALA A 96 3.34 3.45 15.88
CA ALA A 96 2.58 3.44 17.14
C ALA A 96 3.25 2.53 18.18
N TYR A 97 3.68 1.33 17.79
CA TYR A 97 4.33 0.36 18.67
C TYR A 97 5.68 0.84 19.20
N PHE A 98 6.56 1.37 18.34
CA PHE A 98 7.86 1.89 18.79
C PHE A 98 7.73 3.16 19.61
N TYR A 99 6.74 4.01 19.34
CA TYR A 99 6.42 5.13 20.20
C TYR A 99 5.99 4.67 21.58
N GLN A 100 5.09 3.69 21.67
CA GLN A 100 4.66 3.09 22.93
C GLN A 100 5.84 2.46 23.68
N GLN A 101 6.77 1.77 23.02
CA GLN A 101 7.93 1.21 23.71
C GLN A 101 8.85 2.29 24.33
N LYS A 102 8.99 3.44 23.68
CA LYS A 102 9.92 4.49 24.11
C LYS A 102 9.30 5.47 25.11
N HIS A 103 8.01 5.74 24.97
CA HIS A 103 7.29 6.79 25.69
C HIS A 103 6.07 6.28 26.47
N GLY A 104 5.67 5.03 26.26
CA GLY A 104 4.64 4.37 27.05
C GLY A 104 5.15 4.02 28.44
N LYS A 105 4.20 3.86 29.37
CA LYS A 105 4.46 3.42 30.74
C LYS A 105 4.59 1.90 30.82
#